data_AF-A0A8J7AZX5-F1
#
_entry.id   AF-A0A8J7AZX5-F1
#
_cell.length_a   1.000
_cell.length_b   1.000
_cell.length_c   1.000
_cell.angle_alpha   90.00
_cell.angle_beta   90.00
_cell.angle_gamma   90.00
#
_symmetry.space_group_name_H-M   'P 1'
#
loop_
_entity.id
_entity.type
_entity.pdbx_description
1 polymer ?
#
loop_
_entity_poly.entity_id
_entity_poly.type
_entity_poly.pdbx_seq_one_letter_code
_entity_poly.pdbx_strand_id
1 'polypeptide(L)'
;MFALRRWWTRHALKAGMVTLAVSSAWLLRASDGALIYEAYNWLTSPLQPGLNREQQFENSYILELQQRIVELENQNRSLQTMADYEAATVQPGVRSAVIGRAADHWWQQIVLNRGSRQGVAVGHV
;
A
#
# COMPACT_ATOMS: atom_id res chain seq x y z
N MET A 1 49.09 19.90 -48.75
CA MET A 1 47.92 19.34 -48.01
C MET A 1 47.06 18.40 -48.90
N PHE A 2 47.64 17.45 -49.64
CA PHE A 2 46.86 16.54 -50.53
C PHE A 2 46.93 15.05 -50.15
N ALA A 3 47.92 14.66 -49.33
CA ALA A 3 48.05 13.28 -48.86
C ALA A 3 46.90 12.86 -47.92
N LEU A 4 46.45 13.78 -47.05
CA LEU A 4 45.38 13.53 -46.08
C LEU A 4 44.02 13.25 -46.77
N ARG A 5 43.70 13.99 -47.83
CA ARG A 5 42.45 13.84 -48.61
C ARG A 5 42.41 12.52 -49.40
N ARG A 6 43.57 12.07 -49.90
CA ARG A 6 43.70 10.81 -50.66
C ARG A 6 43.70 9.57 -49.76
N TRP A 7 44.19 9.71 -48.52
CA TRP A 7 44.06 8.67 -47.50
C TRP A 7 42.61 8.52 -47.04
N TRP A 8 41.95 9.66 -46.76
CA TRP A 8 40.54 9.71 -46.35
C TRP A 8 39.62 9.05 -47.37
N THR A 9 39.76 9.34 -48.67
CA THR A 9 38.93 8.70 -49.71
C THR A 9 39.07 7.18 -49.81
N ARG A 10 40.23 6.61 -49.42
CA ARG A 10 40.43 5.15 -49.43
C ARG A 10 40.04 4.45 -48.13
N HIS A 11 40.15 5.16 -47.00
CA HIS A 11 40.00 4.58 -45.67
C HIS A 11 38.78 5.14 -44.90
N ALA A 12 38.05 6.11 -45.43
CA ALA A 12 36.88 6.72 -44.77
C ALA A 12 35.79 5.69 -44.46
N LEU A 13 35.55 4.74 -45.36
CA LEU A 13 34.56 3.69 -45.12
C LEU A 13 34.99 2.77 -43.96
N LYS A 14 36.28 2.37 -43.94
CA LYS A 14 36.83 1.54 -42.86
C LYS A 14 36.86 2.29 -41.53
N ALA A 15 37.29 3.54 -41.55
CA ALA A 15 37.29 4.41 -40.38
C ALA A 15 35.87 4.63 -39.85
N GLY A 16 34.89 4.85 -40.75
CA GLY A 16 33.48 4.97 -40.40
C GLY A 16 32.89 3.70 -39.80
N MET A 17 33.24 2.53 -40.32
CA MET A 17 32.83 1.25 -39.73
C MET A 17 33.43 1.04 -38.33
N VAL A 18 34.71 1.38 -38.15
CA VAL A 18 35.38 1.28 -36.85
C VAL A 18 34.77 2.25 -35.85
N THR A 19 34.53 3.50 -36.22
CA THR A 19 33.90 4.47 -35.32
C THR A 19 32.45 4.09 -34.99
N LEU A 20 31.71 3.52 -35.94
CA LEU A 20 30.36 3.02 -35.70
C LEU A 20 30.37 1.82 -34.75
N ALA A 21 31.28 0.86 -34.94
CA ALA A 21 31.42 -0.28 -34.03
C ALA A 21 31.80 0.16 -32.61
N VAL A 22 32.77 1.07 -32.48
CA VAL A 22 33.23 1.59 -31.19
C VAL A 22 32.15 2.42 -30.49
N SER A 23 31.44 3.28 -31.22
CA SER A 23 30.34 4.07 -30.65
C SER A 23 29.16 3.21 -30.21
N SER A 24 28.79 2.20 -31.00
CA SER A 24 27.76 1.23 -30.63
C SER A 24 28.16 0.44 -29.38
N ALA A 25 29.40 -0.08 -29.33
CA ALA A 25 29.91 -0.77 -28.15
C ALA A 25 29.96 0.13 -26.90
N TRP A 26 30.31 1.41 -27.07
CA TRP A 26 30.34 2.37 -25.97
C TRP A 26 28.94 2.72 -25.46
N LEU A 27 27.97 2.89 -26.36
CA LEU A 27 26.56 3.10 -25.99
C LEU A 27 25.97 1.87 -25.28
N LEU A 28 26.27 0.66 -25.74
CA LEU A 28 25.86 -0.58 -25.07
C LEU A 28 26.45 -0.69 -23.67
N ARG A 29 27.72 -0.30 -23.50
CA ARG A 29 28.38 -0.27 -22.20
C ARG A 29 27.83 0.84 -21.30
N ALA A 30 27.54 2.02 -21.82
CA ALA A 30 27.02 3.14 -21.05
C ALA A 30 25.56 2.93 -20.61
N SER A 31 24.81 2.11 -21.36
CA SER A 31 23.42 1.78 -21.06
C SER A 31 23.25 0.51 -20.23
N ASP A 32 24.34 -0.13 -19.77
CA ASP A 32 24.31 -1.43 -19.07
C ASP A 32 23.40 -2.46 -19.77
N GLY A 33 23.33 -2.42 -21.10
CA GLY A 33 22.45 -3.29 -21.89
C GLY A 33 20.94 -3.03 -21.76
N ALA A 34 20.51 -1.99 -21.03
CA ALA A 34 19.09 -1.66 -20.83
C ALA A 34 18.34 -1.46 -22.15
N LEU A 35 18.98 -0.88 -23.17
CA LEU A 35 18.38 -0.72 -24.50
C LEU A 35 18.02 -2.05 -25.17
N ILE A 36 18.83 -3.10 -24.97
CA ILE A 36 18.56 -4.44 -25.51
C ILE A 36 17.38 -5.07 -24.76
N TYR A 37 17.36 -4.95 -23.43
CA TYR A 37 16.26 -5.44 -22.61
C TYR A 37 14.94 -4.73 -22.92
N GLU A 38 14.97 -3.42 -23.14
CA GLU A 38 13.78 -2.62 -23.49
C GLU A 38 13.22 -3.03 -24.86
N ALA A 39 14.09 -3.19 -25.87
CA ALA A 39 13.68 -3.62 -27.21
C ALA A 39 13.15 -5.06 -27.20
N TYR A 40 13.79 -5.95 -26.44
CA TYR A 40 13.32 -7.31 -26.23
C TYR A 40 11.97 -7.33 -25.52
N ASN A 41 11.81 -6.54 -24.46
CA ASN A 41 10.57 -6.42 -23.71
C ASN A 41 9.46 -5.83 -24.60
N TRP A 42 9.72 -4.81 -25.41
CA TRP A 42 8.73 -4.25 -26.33
C TRP A 42 8.27 -5.26 -27.39
N LEU A 43 9.19 -6.04 -27.96
CA LEU A 43 8.88 -7.06 -28.95
C LEU A 43 8.13 -8.26 -28.35
N THR A 44 8.45 -8.62 -27.11
CA THR A 44 7.87 -9.80 -26.45
C THR A 44 6.68 -9.48 -25.56
N SER A 45 6.48 -8.21 -25.17
CA SER A 45 5.37 -7.72 -24.34
C SER A 45 3.98 -8.16 -24.82
N PRO A 46 3.65 -8.14 -26.13
CA PRO A 46 2.33 -8.62 -26.59
C PRO A 46 2.19 -10.16 -26.56
N LEU A 47 3.30 -10.89 -26.44
CA LEU A 47 3.33 -12.36 -26.47
C LEU A 47 3.54 -12.99 -25.08
N GLN A 48 4.02 -12.21 -24.10
CA GLN A 48 4.18 -12.67 -22.73
C GLN A 48 2.81 -12.69 -22.03
N PRO A 49 2.30 -13.87 -21.60
CA PRO A 49 1.16 -13.92 -20.70
C PRO A 49 1.59 -13.23 -19.41
N GLY A 50 1.01 -12.06 -19.12
CA GLY A 50 1.54 -11.09 -18.16
C GLY A 50 2.13 -11.73 -16.90
N LEU A 51 3.46 -11.79 -16.84
CA LEU A 51 4.27 -12.29 -15.72
C LEU A 51 4.01 -11.53 -14.40
N ASN A 52 3.19 -10.47 -14.45
CA ASN A 52 2.82 -9.64 -13.33
C ASN A 52 1.49 -10.03 -12.66
N ARG A 53 0.67 -10.92 -13.21
CA ARG A 53 -0.63 -11.24 -12.56
C ARG A 53 -0.42 -11.96 -11.23
N GLU A 54 0.42 -13.00 -11.17
CA GLU A 54 0.72 -13.71 -9.92
C GLU A 54 1.37 -12.78 -8.89
N GLN A 55 2.35 -11.98 -9.29
CA GLN A 55 3.00 -11.00 -8.40
C GLN A 55 2.04 -9.89 -7.93
N GLN A 56 1.08 -9.46 -8.77
CA GLN A 56 0.03 -8.53 -8.36
C GLN A 56 -0.95 -9.17 -7.38
N PHE A 57 -1.31 -10.44 -7.58
CA PHE A 57 -2.17 -11.17 -6.64
C PHE A 57 -1.49 -11.37 -5.28
N GLU A 58 -0.22 -11.80 -5.25
CA GLU A 58 0.55 -11.92 -4.00
C GLU A 58 0.64 -10.60 -3.25
N ASN A 59 0.94 -9.50 -3.95
CA ASN A 59 0.98 -8.17 -3.32
C ASN A 59 -0.39 -7.75 -2.76
N SER A 60 -1.48 -8.01 -3.48
CA SER A 60 -2.84 -7.69 -2.98
C SER A 60 -3.20 -8.49 -1.74
N TYR A 61 -2.85 -9.78 -1.70
CA TYR A 61 -3.09 -10.65 -0.55
C TYR A 61 -2.28 -10.19 0.67
N ILE A 62 -1.00 -9.86 0.48
CA ILE A 62 -0.14 -9.33 1.55
C ILE A 62 -0.69 -8.01 2.11
N LEU A 63 -1.18 -7.11 1.24
CA LEU A 63 -1.79 -5.85 1.66
C LEU A 63 -3.09 -6.07 2.45
N GLU A 64 -3.95 -6.98 2.00
CA GLU A 64 -5.17 -7.35 2.71
C GLU A 64 -4.86 -7.89 4.11
N LEU A 65 -3.89 -8.80 4.22
CA LEU A 65 -3.48 -9.37 5.51
C LEU A 65 -2.94 -8.29 6.46
N GLN A 66 -2.11 -7.37 5.96
CA GLN A 66 -1.61 -6.25 6.78
C GLN A 66 -2.75 -5.38 7.28
N GLN A 67 -3.71 -5.03 6.42
CA GLN A 67 -4.86 -4.23 6.81
C GLN A 67 -5.70 -4.95 7.88
N ARG A 68 -5.89 -6.27 7.74
CA ARG A 68 -6.64 -7.06 8.71
C ARG A 68 -5.94 -7.17 10.07
N ILE A 69 -4.61 -7.26 10.09
CA ILE A 69 -3.84 -7.23 11.34
C ILE A 69 -4.05 -5.89 12.05
N VAL A 70 -3.91 -4.78 11.33
CA VAL A 70 -4.10 -3.43 11.90
C VAL A 70 -5.52 -3.25 12.44
N GLU A 71 -6.52 -3.72 11.70
CA GLU A 71 -7.91 -3.67 12.15
C GLU A 71 -8.13 -4.49 13.44
N LEU A 72 -7.62 -5.73 13.48
CA LEU A 72 -7.74 -6.59 14.66
C LEU A 72 -7.01 -6.02 15.88
N GLU A 73 -5.82 -5.44 15.69
CA GLU A 73 -5.10 -4.78 16.77
C GLU A 73 -5.87 -3.57 17.33
N ASN A 74 -6.46 -2.75 16.45
CA ASN A 74 -7.26 -1.61 16.86
C ASN A 74 -8.53 -2.06 17.63
N GLN A 75 -9.19 -3.12 17.17
CA GLN A 75 -10.33 -3.72 17.88
C GLN A 75 -9.90 -4.25 19.26
N ASN A 76 -8.77 -4.96 19.33
CA ASN A 76 -8.26 -5.49 20.59
C ASN A 76 -7.94 -4.36 21.59
N ARG A 77 -7.23 -3.31 21.14
CA ARG A 77 -6.97 -2.12 21.97
C ARG A 77 -8.26 -1.47 22.46
N SER A 78 -9.26 -1.31 21.59
CA SER A 78 -10.55 -0.75 21.98
C SER A 78 -11.25 -1.60 23.06
N LEU A 79 -11.26 -2.93 22.90
CA LEU A 79 -11.82 -3.84 23.90
C LEU A 79 -11.05 -3.79 25.23
N GLN A 80 -9.73 -3.73 25.19
CA GLN A 80 -8.89 -3.58 26.39
C GLN A 80 -9.23 -2.28 27.13
N THR A 81 -9.35 -1.15 26.42
CA THR A 81 -9.73 0.12 27.07
C THR A 81 -11.10 0.06 27.74
N MET A 82 -12.06 -0.66 27.16
CA MET A 82 -13.38 -0.87 27.77
C MET A 82 -13.27 -1.75 29.02
N ALA A 83 -12.50 -2.83 28.96
CA ALA A 83 -12.27 -3.73 30.10
C ALA A 83 -11.53 -3.03 31.25
N ASP A 84 -10.50 -2.24 30.94
CA ASP A 84 -9.75 -1.46 31.92
C ASP A 84 -10.61 -0.36 32.56
N TYR A 85 -11.45 0.31 31.77
CA TYR A 85 -12.45 1.25 32.29
C TYR A 85 -13.44 0.55 33.24
N GLU A 86 -13.84 -0.68 32.91
CA GLU A 86 -14.66 -1.49 33.79
C GLU A 86 -13.94 -1.90 35.08
N ALA A 87 -12.62 -2.11 35.06
CA ALA A 87 -11.84 -2.49 36.23
C ALA A 87 -11.46 -1.29 37.14
N ALA A 88 -11.24 -0.10 36.57
CA ALA A 88 -10.75 1.08 37.30
C ALA A 88 -11.83 1.81 38.14
N THR A 89 -13.10 1.49 37.96
CA THR A 89 -14.19 2.16 38.71
C THR A 89 -14.48 1.42 40.02
N VAL A 90 -14.08 2.04 41.14
CA VAL A 90 -14.18 1.52 42.52
C VAL A 90 -15.52 1.88 43.20
N GLN A 91 -16.41 2.61 42.51
CA GLN A 91 -17.64 3.11 43.12
C GLN A 91 -18.78 2.06 42.98
N PRO A 92 -19.44 1.66 44.09
CA PRO A 92 -20.53 0.69 44.03
C PRO A 92 -21.74 1.32 43.31
N GLY A 93 -22.03 0.86 42.10
CA GLY A 93 -23.15 1.33 41.29
C GLY A 93 -23.37 0.47 40.05
N VAL A 94 -24.60 0.45 39.53
CA VAL A 94 -24.95 -0.29 38.31
C VAL A 94 -24.59 0.56 37.09
N ARG A 95 -23.52 0.17 36.38
CA ARG A 95 -23.10 0.84 35.14
C ARG A 95 -24.10 0.60 34.02
N SER A 96 -24.53 1.69 33.36
CA SER A 96 -25.45 1.64 32.24
C SER A 96 -25.01 2.58 31.13
N ALA A 97 -25.10 2.12 29.88
CA ALA A 97 -24.91 2.94 28.69
C ALA A 97 -26.24 3.60 28.28
N VAL A 98 -26.16 4.82 27.74
CA VAL A 98 -27.31 5.52 27.15
C VAL A 98 -27.52 4.98 25.73
N ILE A 99 -28.65 4.31 25.51
CA ILE A 99 -29.03 3.70 24.21
C ILE A 99 -30.04 4.51 23.43
N GLY A 100 -30.58 5.58 24.02
CA GLY A 100 -31.52 6.45 23.34
C GLY A 100 -31.76 7.75 24.08
N ARG A 101 -32.15 8.79 23.33
CA ARG A 101 -32.62 10.08 23.83
C ARG A 101 -33.86 10.46 23.02
N ALA A 102 -34.88 11.01 23.68
CA ALA A 102 -36.03 11.56 22.96
C ALA A 102 -35.60 12.78 22.16
N ALA A 103 -35.98 12.90 20.89
CA ALA A 103 -35.56 14.01 20.02
C ALA A 103 -36.02 15.37 20.58
N ASP A 104 -37.25 15.42 21.07
CA ASP A 104 -37.92 16.68 21.46
C ASP A 104 -37.60 17.07 22.92
N HIS A 105 -37.18 16.09 23.74
CA HIS A 105 -36.96 16.23 25.19
C HIS A 105 -35.66 15.54 25.64
N TRP A 106 -34.60 15.70 24.85
CA TRP A 106 -33.34 14.95 25.00
C TRP A 106 -32.64 15.12 26.37
N TRP A 107 -32.93 16.21 27.08
CA TRP A 107 -32.39 16.50 28.42
C TRP A 107 -33.33 16.07 29.56
N GLN A 108 -34.61 15.79 29.28
CA GLN A 108 -35.58 15.34 30.29
C GLN A 108 -35.68 13.81 30.36
N GLN A 109 -35.48 13.12 29.24
CA GLN A 109 -35.60 11.66 29.16
C GLN A 109 -34.44 11.03 28.39
N ILE A 110 -33.72 10.16 29.09
CA ILE A 110 -32.67 9.28 28.54
C ILE A 110 -33.06 7.82 28.75
N VAL A 111 -32.75 6.98 27.76
CA VAL A 111 -33.01 5.54 27.81
C VAL A 111 -31.69 4.82 28.05
N LEU A 112 -31.69 3.96 29.06
CA LEU A 112 -30.53 3.22 29.55
C LEU A 112 -30.62 1.75 29.14
N ASN A 113 -29.48 1.08 28.92
CA ASN A 113 -29.43 -0.34 28.55
C ASN A 113 -29.62 -1.31 29.74
N ARG A 114 -29.75 -0.79 30.97
CA ARG A 114 -30.02 -1.56 32.19
C ARG A 114 -31.37 -1.14 32.79
N GLY A 115 -32.08 -2.11 33.34
CA GLY A 115 -33.38 -1.93 33.99
C GLY A 115 -33.54 -2.81 35.23
N SER A 116 -34.79 -3.11 35.60
CA SER A 116 -35.12 -3.84 36.84
C SER A 116 -34.44 -5.19 36.98
N ARG A 117 -34.25 -5.93 35.88
CA ARG A 117 -33.55 -7.23 35.86
C ARG A 117 -32.08 -7.13 36.25
N GLN A 118 -31.50 -5.94 36.20
CA GLN A 118 -30.12 -5.66 36.58
C GLN A 118 -30.02 -4.83 37.87
N GLY A 119 -31.11 -4.81 38.67
CA GLY A 119 -31.12 -4.16 39.98
C GLY A 119 -31.42 -2.66 39.97
N VAL A 120 -31.76 -2.08 38.81
CA VAL A 120 -32.11 -0.67 38.69
C VAL A 120 -33.56 -0.47 39.15
N ALA A 121 -33.75 0.38 40.17
CA ALA A 121 -35.05 0.76 40.70
C ALA A 121 -35.25 2.27 40.62
N VAL A 122 -36.52 2.71 40.57
CA VAL A 122 -36.86 4.14 40.62
C VAL A 122 -36.37 4.72 41.93
N GLY A 123 -35.58 5.81 41.87
CA GLY A 123 -34.98 6.45 43.04
C GLY A 123 -33.54 6.02 43.35
N HIS A 124 -32.91 5.18 42.52
CA HIS A 124 -31.46 4.98 42.57
C HIS A 124 -30.73 6.31 42.26
N VAL A 125 -29.70 6.61 43.05
CA VAL A 125 -28.82 7.78 42.89
C VAL A 125 -27.45 7.31 42.42
#